data_AF-A0A1Y3AWS4-F1
#
_entry.id   AF-A0A1Y3AWS4-F1
#
_cell.length_a   1.000
_cell.length_b   1.000
_cell.length_c   1.000
_cell.angle_alpha   90.00
_cell.angle_beta   90.00
_cell.angle_gamma   90.00
#
_symmetry.space_group_name_H-M   'P 1'
#
loop_
_entity.id
_entity.type
_entity.pdbx_description
1 polymer ?
#
loop_
_entity_poly.entity_id
_entity_poly.type
_entity_poly.pdbx_seq_one_letter_code
_entity_poly.pdbx_strand_id
1 'polypeptide(L)'
;MIALHNIDPTKCDLKTIIKATQLCFEEKSLFTESVLAIVMQMLCEQNPLPTLLMRTVIQTLGHYPKLIGFVMTNILQRLILKQVWNQKKVWEGFIKCCQRTLPQSFPVLLQLPPLQLKSVFETSPELRPSLINYLQQMNEQQVALIPQSLLDVILSSSSSDQMNDDSDGYGQQQQQSMADIIDS
;
A
#
# COMPACT_ATOMS: atom_id res chain seq x y z
N MET A 1 -11.47 13.05 -19.71
CA MET A 1 -10.67 12.58 -18.55
C MET A 1 -9.24 12.15 -18.91
N ILE A 2 -9.00 11.31 -19.93
CA ILE A 2 -7.63 10.86 -20.28
C ILE A 2 -6.70 12.04 -20.57
N ALA A 3 -7.13 13.00 -21.39
CA ALA A 3 -6.33 14.18 -21.70
C ALA A 3 -5.90 14.98 -20.46
N LEU A 4 -6.72 15.02 -19.41
CA LEU A 4 -6.37 15.70 -18.15
C LEU A 4 -5.15 15.07 -17.47
N HIS A 5 -5.01 13.74 -17.56
CA HIS A 5 -3.88 13.02 -16.99
C HIS A 5 -2.57 13.23 -17.74
N ASN A 6 -2.65 13.75 -18.97
CA ASN A 6 -1.51 13.98 -19.86
C ASN A 6 -1.10 15.46 -19.91
N ILE A 7 -1.75 16.33 -19.12
CA ILE A 7 -1.36 17.74 -19.04
C ILE A 7 0.01 17.86 -18.41
N ASP A 8 0.87 18.63 -19.07
CA ASP A 8 2.22 18.96 -18.60
C ASP A 8 2.16 19.65 -17.21
N PRO A 9 2.80 19.08 -16.17
CA PRO A 9 2.82 19.65 -14.83
C PRO A 9 3.41 21.07 -14.74
N THR A 10 4.20 21.49 -15.74
CA THR A 10 4.74 22.86 -15.82
C THR A 10 3.71 23.88 -16.31
N LYS A 11 2.67 23.42 -17.00
CA LYS A 11 1.61 24.26 -17.58
C LYS A 11 0.36 24.35 -16.71
N CYS A 12 0.15 23.36 -15.86
CA CYS A 12 -1.01 23.31 -14.96
C CYS A 12 -0.65 22.54 -13.70
N ASP A 13 -0.98 23.10 -12.54
CA ASP A 13 -0.70 22.45 -11.27
C ASP A 13 -1.59 21.21 -11.05
N LEU A 14 -1.06 20.23 -10.31
CA LEU A 14 -1.78 18.97 -10.06
C LEU A 14 -3.11 19.18 -9.32
N LYS A 15 -3.26 20.22 -8.47
CA LYS A 15 -4.53 20.43 -7.74
C LYS A 15 -5.63 20.84 -8.72
N THR A 16 -5.31 21.64 -9.73
CA THR A 16 -6.24 22.03 -10.79
C THR A 16 -6.63 20.82 -11.65
N ILE A 17 -5.68 19.98 -12.05
CA ILE A 17 -5.98 18.74 -12.80
C ILE A 17 -6.86 17.80 -11.97
N ILE A 18 -6.59 17.68 -10.66
CA ILE A 18 -7.42 16.90 -9.73
C ILE A 18 -8.86 17.43 -9.69
N LYS A 19 -9.05 18.75 -9.58
CA LYS A 19 -10.39 19.37 -9.59
C LYS A 19 -11.11 19.12 -10.91
N ALA A 20 -10.45 19.28 -12.05
CA ALA A 20 -11.06 18.99 -13.36
C ALA A 20 -11.44 17.50 -13.51
N THR A 21 -10.62 16.60 -12.96
CA THR A 21 -10.92 15.17 -12.95
C THR A 21 -12.13 14.87 -12.06
N GLN A 22 -12.26 15.55 -10.91
CA GLN A 22 -13.43 15.46 -10.03
C GLN A 22 -14.72 15.85 -10.75
N LEU A 23 -14.71 16.96 -11.50
CA LEU A 23 -15.86 17.41 -12.28
C LEU A 23 -16.28 16.37 -13.32
N CYS A 24 -15.33 15.63 -13.91
CA CYS A 24 -15.67 14.52 -14.79
C CYS A 24 -16.46 13.42 -14.05
N PHE A 25 -16.09 13.08 -12.81
CA PHE A 25 -16.84 12.08 -12.02
C PHE A 25 -18.24 12.54 -11.60
N GLU A 26 -18.51 13.85 -11.59
CA GLU A 26 -19.83 14.43 -11.31
C GLU A 26 -20.78 14.26 -12.50
N GLU A 27 -20.25 14.19 -13.72
CA GLU A 27 -20.99 13.94 -14.97
C GLU A 27 -21.32 12.45 -15.17
N LYS A 28 -22.14 11.89 -14.27
CA LYS A 28 -22.46 10.44 -14.20
C LYS A 28 -23.07 9.85 -15.48
N SER A 29 -23.71 10.67 -16.31
CA SER A 29 -24.26 10.24 -17.61
C SER A 29 -23.16 9.98 -18.65
N LEU A 30 -22.03 10.67 -18.54
CA LEU A 30 -20.89 10.57 -19.45
C LEU A 30 -19.82 9.62 -18.93
N PHE A 31 -19.54 9.66 -17.63
CA PHE A 31 -18.52 8.84 -16.97
C PHE A 31 -19.15 7.66 -16.24
N THR A 32 -19.76 6.78 -17.04
CA THR A 32 -20.35 5.53 -16.57
C THR A 32 -19.28 4.52 -16.15
N GLU A 33 -19.72 3.43 -15.51
CA GLU A 33 -18.86 2.30 -15.12
C GLU A 33 -18.00 1.78 -16.30
N SER A 34 -18.60 1.57 -17.48
CA SER A 34 -17.89 1.07 -18.66
C SER A 34 -16.90 2.09 -19.23
N VAL A 35 -17.27 3.38 -19.26
CA VAL A 35 -16.37 4.44 -19.72
C VAL A 35 -15.17 4.56 -18.79
N LEU A 36 -15.36 4.53 -17.47
CA LEU A 36 -14.27 4.61 -16.50
C LEU A 36 -13.38 3.37 -16.54
N ALA A 37 -13.92 2.18 -16.78
CA ALA A 37 -13.12 0.98 -17.01
C ALA A 37 -12.17 1.15 -18.21
N ILE A 38 -12.68 1.67 -19.34
CA ILE A 38 -11.88 1.97 -20.53
C ILE A 38 -10.82 3.05 -20.21
N VAL A 39 -11.20 4.12 -19.51
CA VAL A 39 -10.26 5.17 -19.11
C VAL A 39 -9.11 4.62 -18.27
N MET A 40 -9.40 3.81 -17.24
CA MET A 40 -8.37 3.18 -16.40
C MET A 40 -7.45 2.25 -17.21
N GLN A 41 -8.02 1.46 -18.13
CA GLN A 41 -7.24 0.59 -19.01
C GLN A 41 -6.31 1.42 -19.89
N MET A 42 -6.83 2.45 -20.57
CA MET A 42 -6.02 3.32 -21.44
C MET A 42 -4.91 4.04 -20.67
N LEU A 43 -5.17 4.50 -19.44
CA LEU A 43 -4.15 5.15 -18.61
C LEU A 43 -3.07 4.15 -18.14
N CYS A 44 -3.44 2.90 -17.87
CA CYS A 44 -2.52 1.85 -17.45
C CYS A 44 -1.52 1.45 -18.57
N GLU A 45 -1.96 1.56 -19.83
CA GLU A 45 -1.11 1.27 -21.00
C GLU A 45 -0.05 2.35 -21.30
N GLN A 46 -0.13 3.52 -20.67
CA GLN A 46 0.83 4.60 -20.94
C GLN A 46 2.22 4.35 -20.35
N ASN A 47 3.24 4.93 -20.99
CA ASN A 47 4.62 4.93 -20.53
C ASN A 47 5.25 6.32 -20.70
N PRO A 48 5.64 7.03 -19.62
CA PRO A 48 5.49 6.64 -18.21
C PRO A 48 4.02 6.58 -17.76
N LEU A 49 3.75 5.88 -16.65
CA LEU A 49 2.41 5.88 -16.05
C LEU A 49 2.01 7.31 -15.60
N PRO A 50 0.74 7.73 -15.81
CA PRO A 50 0.28 9.02 -15.34
C PRO A 50 0.30 9.10 -13.82
N THR A 51 0.83 10.21 -13.30
CA THR A 51 0.96 10.43 -11.85
C THR A 51 -0.37 10.30 -11.10
N LEU A 52 -1.49 10.66 -11.73
CA LEU A 52 -2.82 10.63 -11.12
C LEU A 52 -3.61 9.34 -11.39
N LEU A 53 -3.04 8.35 -12.09
CA LEU A 53 -3.71 7.09 -12.43
C LEU A 53 -4.38 6.44 -11.22
N MET A 54 -3.62 6.19 -10.15
CA MET A 54 -4.15 5.50 -8.97
C MET A 54 -5.22 6.31 -8.23
N ARG A 55 -5.17 7.65 -8.33
CA ARG A 55 -6.25 8.49 -7.77
C ARG A 55 -7.56 8.21 -8.49
N THR A 56 -7.52 8.15 -9.82
CA THR A 56 -8.67 7.83 -10.67
C THR A 56 -9.17 6.41 -10.44
N VAL A 57 -8.26 5.43 -10.25
CA VAL A 57 -8.64 4.05 -9.90
C VAL A 57 -9.38 3.99 -8.57
N ILE A 58 -8.80 4.55 -7.51
CA ILE A 58 -9.40 4.55 -6.15
C ILE A 58 -10.74 5.28 -6.16
N GLN A 59 -10.82 6.42 -6.84
CA GLN A 59 -12.06 7.16 -6.97
C GLN A 59 -13.13 6.36 -7.71
N THR A 60 -12.77 5.75 -8.84
CA THR A 60 -13.70 4.90 -9.61
C THR A 60 -14.28 3.78 -8.74
N LEU A 61 -13.46 3.11 -7.93
CA LEU A 61 -13.94 2.08 -7.02
C LEU A 61 -14.87 2.61 -5.92
N GLY A 62 -14.70 3.84 -5.47
CA GLY A 62 -15.61 4.50 -4.54
C GLY A 62 -17.00 4.77 -5.13
N HIS A 63 -17.07 5.03 -6.44
CA HIS A 63 -18.34 5.25 -7.15
C HIS A 63 -18.96 3.96 -7.69
N TYR A 64 -18.13 3.02 -8.12
CA TYR A 64 -18.54 1.77 -8.80
C TYR A 64 -17.82 0.56 -8.19
N PRO A 65 -18.23 0.09 -6.99
CA PRO A 65 -17.59 -1.06 -6.33
C PRO A 65 -17.63 -2.37 -7.13
N LYS A 66 -18.56 -2.49 -8.09
CA LYS A 66 -18.64 -3.65 -9.00
C LYS A 66 -17.37 -3.85 -9.83
N LEU A 67 -16.59 -2.78 -10.03
CA LEU A 67 -15.32 -2.83 -10.75
C LEU A 67 -14.14 -3.37 -9.92
N ILE A 68 -14.30 -3.72 -8.64
CA ILE A 68 -13.19 -4.24 -7.81
C ILE A 68 -12.51 -5.43 -8.51
N GLY A 69 -13.28 -6.43 -8.96
CA GLY A 69 -12.72 -7.59 -9.66
C GLY A 69 -11.98 -7.21 -10.94
N PHE A 70 -12.53 -6.29 -11.74
CA PHE A 70 -11.88 -5.76 -12.93
C PHE A 70 -10.55 -5.08 -12.59
N VAL A 71 -10.53 -4.24 -11.55
CA VAL A 71 -9.33 -3.51 -11.13
C VAL A 71 -8.26 -4.45 -10.61
N MET A 72 -8.61 -5.44 -9.79
CA MET A 72 -7.63 -6.43 -9.29
C MET A 72 -6.96 -7.18 -10.45
N THR A 73 -7.76 -7.71 -11.39
CA THR A 73 -7.27 -8.59 -12.45
C THR A 73 -6.64 -7.84 -13.62
N ASN A 74 -7.18 -6.70 -14.04
CA ASN A 74 -6.75 -6.03 -15.27
C ASN A 74 -5.89 -4.80 -15.04
N ILE A 75 -6.03 -4.13 -13.89
CA ILE A 75 -5.29 -2.89 -13.61
C ILE A 75 -4.11 -3.19 -12.69
N LEU A 76 -4.34 -3.68 -11.47
CA LEU A 76 -3.26 -3.87 -10.50
C LEU A 76 -2.25 -4.93 -10.96
N GLN A 77 -2.70 -6.08 -11.48
CA GLN A 77 -1.78 -7.08 -12.04
C GLN A 77 -0.92 -6.51 -13.19
N ARG A 78 -1.51 -5.72 -14.08
CA ARG A 78 -0.78 -5.03 -15.16
C ARG A 78 0.26 -4.05 -14.61
N LEU A 79 -0.06 -3.35 -13.53
CA LEU A 79 0.87 -2.44 -12.86
C LEU A 79 2.06 -3.16 -12.22
N ILE A 80 1.88 -4.39 -11.72
CA ILE A 80 2.99 -5.24 -11.24
C ILE A 80 3.93 -5.55 -12.41
N LEU A 81 3.41 -5.96 -13.56
CA LEU A 81 4.22 -6.24 -14.76
C LEU A 81 5.00 -5.01 -15.23
N LYS A 82 4.44 -3.81 -15.08
CA LYS A 82 5.10 -2.53 -15.40
C LYS A 82 6.02 -2.01 -14.29
N GLN A 83 6.26 -2.81 -13.25
CA GLN A 83 7.11 -2.44 -12.11
C GLN A 83 6.72 -1.10 -11.49
N VAL A 84 5.43 -0.96 -11.14
CA VAL A 84 4.86 0.29 -10.60
C VAL A 84 5.63 0.89 -9.42
N TRP A 85 6.37 0.07 -8.66
CA TRP A 85 7.27 0.49 -7.57
C TRP A 85 8.40 1.44 -8.00
N ASN A 86 8.75 1.49 -9.28
CA ASN A 86 9.73 2.45 -9.81
C ASN A 86 9.18 3.90 -9.86
N GLN A 87 7.87 4.09 -9.66
CA GLN A 87 7.23 5.40 -9.64
C GLN A 87 6.55 5.67 -8.29
N LYS A 88 7.28 6.32 -7.37
CA LYS A 88 6.86 6.54 -5.96
C LYS A 88 5.38 6.94 -5.79
N LYS A 89 4.91 7.97 -6.50
CA LYS A 89 3.53 8.47 -6.37
C LYS A 89 2.48 7.44 -6.80
N VAL A 90 2.76 6.69 -7.86
CA VAL A 90 1.85 5.65 -8.36
C VAL A 90 1.90 4.44 -7.43
N TRP A 91 3.09 4.09 -6.93
CA TRP A 91 3.28 3.01 -5.95
C TRP A 91 2.53 3.23 -4.64
N GLU A 92 2.62 4.43 -4.07
CA GLU A 92 1.83 4.79 -2.89
C GLU A 92 0.32 4.66 -3.14
N GLY A 93 -0.12 5.01 -4.35
CA GLY A 93 -1.50 4.82 -4.79
C GLY A 93 -1.89 3.35 -4.93
N PHE A 94 -0.99 2.51 -5.46
CA PHE A 94 -1.17 1.06 -5.57
C PHE A 94 -1.42 0.44 -4.19
N ILE A 95 -0.55 0.74 -3.21
CA ILE A 95 -0.67 0.22 -1.84
C ILE A 95 -2.00 0.66 -1.20
N LYS A 96 -2.36 1.95 -1.32
CA LYS A 96 -3.63 2.48 -0.83
C LYS A 96 -4.85 1.84 -1.49
N CYS A 97 -4.73 1.44 -2.76
CA CYS A 97 -5.80 0.73 -3.44
C CYS A 97 -5.95 -0.69 -2.89
N CYS A 98 -4.84 -1.42 -2.70
CA CYS A 98 -4.86 -2.74 -2.10
C CYS A 98 -5.50 -2.71 -0.70
N GLN A 99 -5.09 -1.76 0.15
CA GLN A 99 -5.64 -1.61 1.49
C GLN A 99 -7.15 -1.38 1.52
N ARG A 100 -7.68 -0.55 0.61
CA ARG A 100 -9.12 -0.25 0.54
C ARG A 100 -9.97 -1.38 -0.04
N THR A 101 -9.33 -2.39 -0.63
CA THR A 101 -10.00 -3.47 -1.35
C THR A 101 -9.64 -4.83 -0.74
N LEU A 102 -9.33 -4.85 0.55
CA LEU A 102 -9.23 -6.11 1.28
C LEU A 102 -10.62 -6.74 1.45
N PRO A 103 -10.72 -8.08 1.36
CA PRO A 103 -9.64 -9.04 1.12
C PRO A 103 -9.29 -9.28 -0.36
N GLN A 104 -10.00 -8.65 -1.31
CA GLN A 104 -9.88 -8.93 -2.75
C GLN A 104 -8.48 -8.64 -3.32
N SER A 105 -7.69 -7.78 -2.69
CA SER A 105 -6.33 -7.48 -3.12
C SER A 105 -5.26 -8.43 -2.60
N PHE A 106 -5.54 -9.36 -1.68
CA PHE A 106 -4.52 -10.31 -1.20
C PHE A 106 -3.87 -11.14 -2.32
N PRO A 107 -4.63 -11.71 -3.29
CA PRO A 107 -4.02 -12.42 -4.41
C PRO A 107 -3.13 -11.53 -5.29
N VAL A 108 -3.36 -10.22 -5.32
CA VAL A 108 -2.50 -9.25 -6.03
C VAL A 108 -1.22 -9.01 -5.23
N LEU A 109 -1.32 -8.85 -3.90
CA LEU A 109 -0.16 -8.70 -3.03
C LEU A 109 0.77 -9.93 -3.08
N LEU A 110 0.20 -11.13 -3.19
CA LEU A 110 0.97 -12.37 -3.32
C LEU A 110 1.71 -12.53 -4.67
N GLN A 111 1.43 -11.67 -5.66
CA GLN A 111 2.14 -11.63 -6.94
C GLN A 111 3.34 -10.68 -6.94
N LEU A 112 3.51 -9.88 -5.88
CA LEU A 112 4.65 -8.98 -5.78
C LEU A 112 5.95 -9.75 -5.50
N PRO A 113 7.10 -9.28 -6.00
CA PRO A 113 8.37 -9.83 -5.57
C PRO A 113 8.62 -9.53 -4.07
N PRO A 114 9.45 -10.32 -3.36
CA PRO A 114 9.61 -10.23 -1.91
C PRO A 114 10.02 -8.84 -1.40
N LEU A 115 10.93 -8.16 -2.11
CA LEU A 115 11.37 -6.81 -1.74
C LEU A 115 10.23 -5.79 -1.79
N GLN A 116 9.37 -5.88 -2.81
CA GLN A 116 8.23 -4.99 -2.97
C GLN A 116 7.17 -5.30 -1.93
N LEU A 117 6.90 -6.57 -1.63
CA LEU A 117 5.98 -6.93 -0.56
C LEU A 117 6.46 -6.40 0.80
N LYS A 118 7.77 -6.47 1.09
CA LYS A 118 8.34 -5.83 2.28
C LYS A 118 8.04 -4.32 2.32
N SER A 119 8.24 -3.61 1.19
CA SER A 119 7.94 -2.18 1.12
C SER A 119 6.44 -1.85 1.31
N VAL A 120 5.54 -2.78 0.94
CA VAL A 120 4.11 -2.66 1.25
C VAL A 120 3.90 -2.63 2.77
N PHE A 121 4.53 -3.56 3.50
CA PHE A 121 4.42 -3.61 4.96
C PHE A 121 5.12 -2.45 5.67
N GLU A 122 6.18 -1.88 5.09
CA GLU A 122 6.80 -0.66 5.61
C GLU A 122 5.87 0.56 5.45
N THR A 123 5.07 0.59 4.38
CA THR A 123 4.14 1.70 4.10
C THR A 123 2.80 1.55 4.82
N SER A 124 2.30 0.31 4.93
CA SER A 124 1.03 -0.05 5.55
C SER A 124 1.22 -1.33 6.40
N PRO A 125 1.78 -1.20 7.62
CA PRO A 125 2.09 -2.34 8.50
C PRO A 125 0.89 -3.21 8.84
N GLU A 126 -0.31 -2.62 8.87
CA GLU A 126 -1.58 -3.29 9.13
C GLU A 126 -1.94 -4.36 8.09
N LEU A 127 -1.37 -4.30 6.88
CA LEU A 127 -1.62 -5.29 5.83
C LEU A 127 -1.00 -6.65 6.15
N ARG A 128 0.09 -6.69 6.91
CA ARG A 128 0.80 -7.93 7.26
C ARG A 128 -0.09 -8.88 8.09
N PRO A 129 -0.62 -8.48 9.27
CA PRO A 129 -1.46 -9.39 10.06
C PRO A 129 -2.73 -9.80 9.32
N SER A 130 -3.32 -8.91 8.51
CA SER A 130 -4.49 -9.27 7.69
C SER A 130 -4.15 -10.30 6.61
N LEU A 131 -2.99 -10.19 5.96
CA LEU A 131 -2.52 -11.18 5.00
C LEU A 131 -2.20 -12.52 5.67
N ILE A 132 -1.58 -12.52 6.86
CA ILE A 132 -1.35 -13.74 7.63
C ILE A 132 -2.68 -14.44 7.95
N ASN A 133 -3.68 -13.70 8.42
CA ASN A 133 -5.00 -14.25 8.72
C ASN A 133 -5.65 -14.85 7.46
N TYR A 134 -5.50 -14.19 6.30
CA TYR A 134 -5.96 -14.73 5.02
C TYR A 134 -5.27 -16.05 4.66
N LEU A 135 -3.94 -16.16 4.84
CA LEU A 135 -3.22 -17.41 4.61
C LEU A 135 -3.66 -18.55 5.53
N GLN A 136 -4.00 -18.25 6.79
CA GLN A 136 -4.53 -19.24 7.75
C GLN A 136 -5.90 -19.79 7.35
N GLN A 137 -6.65 -19.07 6.52
CA GLN A 137 -7.94 -19.51 5.99
C GLN A 137 -7.80 -20.31 4.67
N MET A 138 -6.62 -20.29 4.04
CA MET A 138 -6.34 -21.05 2.83
C MET A 138 -6.08 -22.52 3.15
N ASN A 139 -6.36 -23.40 2.20
CA ASN A 139 -6.05 -24.81 2.36
C ASN A 139 -4.55 -25.09 2.12
N GLU A 140 -4.07 -26.25 2.58
CA GLU A 140 -2.65 -26.64 2.47
C GLU A 140 -2.12 -26.58 1.03
N GLN A 141 -2.93 -26.99 0.05
CA GLN A 141 -2.55 -26.97 -1.36
C GLN A 141 -2.33 -25.54 -1.89
N GLN A 142 -3.16 -24.60 -1.48
CA GLN A 142 -3.05 -23.20 -1.90
C GLN A 142 -1.84 -22.53 -1.24
N VAL A 143 -1.57 -22.81 0.04
CA VAL A 143 -0.39 -22.28 0.73
C VAL A 143 0.91 -22.83 0.11
N ALA A 144 0.92 -24.10 -0.31
CA ALA A 144 2.07 -24.72 -0.96
C ALA A 144 2.46 -24.09 -2.32
N LEU A 145 1.57 -23.33 -2.95
CA LEU A 145 1.86 -22.59 -4.19
C LEU A 145 2.60 -21.27 -3.93
N ILE A 146 2.68 -20.82 -2.69
CA ILE A 146 3.33 -19.57 -2.32
C ILE A 146 4.85 -19.79 -2.19
N PRO A 147 5.69 -19.02 -2.89
CA PRO A 147 7.14 -19.16 -2.78
C PRO A 147 7.64 -18.95 -1.35
N GLN A 148 8.58 -19.78 -0.88
CA GLN A 148 9.14 -19.68 0.47
C GLN A 148 9.69 -18.29 0.78
N SER A 149 10.42 -17.68 -0.17
CA SER A 149 10.94 -16.31 -0.02
C SER A 149 9.87 -15.25 0.27
N LEU A 150 8.63 -15.48 -0.17
CA LEU A 150 7.50 -14.60 0.11
C LEU A 150 6.93 -14.89 1.50
N LEU A 151 6.80 -16.17 1.86
CA LEU A 151 6.37 -16.59 3.20
C LEU A 151 7.32 -16.05 4.27
N ASP A 152 8.63 -16.08 4.02
CA ASP A 152 9.63 -15.54 4.94
C ASP A 152 9.39 -14.04 5.19
N VAL A 153 9.05 -13.26 4.16
CA VAL A 153 8.73 -11.82 4.31
C VAL A 153 7.41 -11.60 5.04
N ILE A 154 6.41 -12.46 4.84
CA ILE A 154 5.10 -12.35 5.48
C ILE A 154 5.20 -12.70 6.96
N LEU A 155 5.90 -13.80 7.28
CA LEU A 155 6.00 -14.40 8.61
C LEU A 155 7.17 -13.87 9.44
N SER A 156 8.16 -13.21 8.83
CA SER A 156 9.20 -12.51 9.58
C SER A 156 8.53 -11.50 10.49
N SER A 157 8.47 -11.81 11.78
CA SER A 157 8.13 -10.85 12.82
C SER A 157 9.03 -9.63 12.63
N SER A 158 8.48 -8.43 12.75
CA SER A 158 9.27 -7.21 12.90
C SER A 158 10.03 -7.34 14.22
N SER A 159 11.15 -8.07 14.24
CA SER A 159 12.00 -8.26 15.40
C SER A 159 12.78 -6.96 15.63
N SER A 160 12.09 -5.95 16.12
CA SER A 160 12.68 -4.72 16.63
C SER A 160 11.79 -4.06 17.68
N ASP A 161 11.08 -4.85 18.48
CA ASP A 161 10.47 -4.40 19.73
C ASP A 161 10.63 -5.52 20.78
N GLN A 162 11.29 -5.15 21.89
CA GLN A 162 11.57 -5.93 23.11
C GLN A 162 12.85 -6.77 23.16
N MET A 163 14.01 -6.10 23.16
CA MET A 163 15.10 -6.44 24.08
C MET A 163 15.41 -5.19 24.92
N ASN A 164 14.57 -4.90 25.90
CA ASN A 164 15.05 -4.26 27.13
C ASN A 164 15.40 -5.40 28.08
N ASP A 165 16.60 -5.94 27.90
CA ASP A 165 17.29 -6.71 28.91
C ASP A 165 17.91 -5.69 29.89
N ASP A 166 17.15 -5.30 30.91
CA ASP A 166 17.69 -4.66 32.10
C ASP A 166 17.35 -5.56 33.28
N SER A 167 18.06 -6.68 33.34
CA SER A 167 18.27 -7.43 34.57
C SER A 167 19.77 -7.49 34.87
N ASP A 168 20.23 -6.62 35.75
CA ASP A 168 21.27 -6.99 36.72
C ASP A 168 21.16 -6.11 37.98
N GLY A 169 20.88 -6.78 39.10
CA GLY A 169 20.89 -6.21 40.43
C GLY A 169 22.20 -6.48 41.17
N TYR A 170 22.36 -5.75 42.27
CA TYR A 170 23.30 -5.93 43.40
C TYR A 170 24.77 -5.46 43.26
N GLY A 171 25.07 -4.37 43.98
CA GLY A 171 25.79 -4.51 45.25
C GLY A 171 27.25 -4.02 45.37
N GLN A 172 27.39 -2.90 46.10
CA GLN A 172 28.42 -2.58 47.12
C GLN A 172 29.78 -1.89 46.77
N GLN A 173 29.90 -0.70 47.37
CA GLN A 173 30.99 -0.14 48.20
C GLN A 173 32.24 0.51 47.57
N GLN A 174 32.36 1.84 47.76
CA GLN A 174 33.29 2.54 48.69
C GLN A 174 33.00 4.06 48.64
N GLN A 175 32.52 4.69 49.72
CA GLN A 175 33.28 5.45 50.77
C GLN A 175 33.76 6.83 50.22
N GLN A 176 33.44 8.02 50.77
CA GLN A 176 33.52 8.46 52.17
C GLN A 176 32.98 9.92 52.40
N SER A 177 32.43 10.18 53.61
CA SER A 177 32.47 11.44 54.43
C SER A 177 31.68 12.69 54.00
N MET A 178 31.01 13.50 54.84
CA MET A 178 30.69 13.54 56.29
C MET A 178 29.82 14.80 56.58
N ALA A 179 28.86 14.72 57.52
CA ALA A 179 28.21 15.82 58.31
C ALA A 179 27.36 16.85 57.52
N ASP A 180 26.15 17.28 57.88
CA ASP A 180 25.51 17.64 59.16
C ASP A 180 23.96 17.58 59.00
N ILE A 181 23.24 16.96 59.94
CA ILE A 181 22.36 17.55 60.98
C ILE A 181 20.88 17.73 60.57
N ILE A 182 20.06 17.17 61.45
CA ILE A 182 18.60 17.15 61.53
C ILE A 182 18.10 18.50 62.06
N ASP A 183 16.98 19.00 61.51
CA ASP A 183 15.81 19.59 62.20
C ASP A 183 15.25 20.88 61.54
N SER A 184 13.91 20.98 61.59
CA SER A 184 12.96 22.01 61.08
C SER A 184 12.37 21.83 59.68
#